data_AF-A0A2V5JPX9-F1
#
_entry.id   AF-A0A2V5JPX9-F1
#
_cell.length_a   1.000
_cell.length_b   1.000
_cell.length_c   1.000
_cell.angle_alpha   90.00
_cell.angle_beta   90.00
_cell.angle_gamma   90.00
#
_symmetry.space_group_name_H-M   'P 1'
#
loop_
_entity.id
_entity.type
_entity.pdbx_description
1 polymer ?
#
loop_
_entity_poly.entity_id
_entity_poly.type
_entity_poly.pdbx_seq_one_letter_code
_entity_poly.pdbx_strand_id
1 'polypeptide(L)'
;MKNRNVTFTTILIVLGCFALLQRAQGVLPAPDGCYPGFTTAEGCNALKSLTSGAGNTGVGWYSLSSDTTHSYNTGVGAGALFLNNADSNTAVGTAAMLLNTSGTANVAVGTDALVYNDSGNFNTAVGQNALFRNTTGSENTASGSGALTS
;
A
#
# COMPACT_ATOMS: atom_id res chain seq x y z
N MET A 1 50.64 -35.60 -7.90
CA MET A 1 50.50 -34.21 -8.41
C MET A 1 49.22 -33.96 -9.22
N LYS A 2 48.60 -34.99 -9.83
CA LYS A 2 47.41 -34.85 -10.70
C LYS A 2 46.14 -34.33 -9.99
N ASN A 3 45.92 -34.71 -8.72
CA ASN A 3 44.70 -34.37 -7.99
C ASN A 3 44.62 -32.90 -7.53
N ARG A 4 45.78 -32.26 -7.26
CA ARG A 4 45.83 -30.88 -6.76
C ARG A 4 45.33 -29.86 -7.81
N ASN A 5 45.59 -30.13 -9.09
CA ASN A 5 45.17 -29.26 -10.18
C ASN A 5 43.66 -29.37 -10.43
N VAL A 6 43.09 -30.57 -10.27
CA VAL A 6 41.64 -30.79 -10.42
C VAL A 6 40.89 -30.01 -9.34
N THR A 7 41.28 -30.13 -8.07
CA THR A 7 40.64 -29.42 -6.95
C THR A 7 40.70 -27.89 -7.10
N PHE A 8 41.82 -27.35 -7.58
CA PHE A 8 41.97 -25.91 -7.79
C PHE A 8 41.06 -25.40 -8.91
N THR A 9 40.91 -26.19 -9.97
CA THR A 9 40.07 -25.84 -11.12
C THR A 9 38.58 -25.88 -10.75
N THR A 10 38.14 -26.85 -9.96
CA THR A 10 36.75 -26.91 -9.47
C THR A 10 36.42 -25.73 -8.55
N ILE A 11 37.33 -25.34 -7.65
CA ILE A 11 37.11 -24.19 -6.76
C ILE A 11 36.95 -22.89 -7.57
N LEU A 12 37.78 -22.68 -8.59
CA LEU A 12 37.68 -21.51 -9.47
C LEU A 12 36.37 -21.47 -10.27
N ILE A 13 35.92 -22.62 -10.77
CA ILE A 13 34.63 -22.73 -11.47
C ILE A 13 33.47 -22.42 -10.53
N VAL A 14 33.48 -22.96 -9.30
CA VAL A 14 32.43 -22.70 -8.31
C VAL A 14 32.39 -21.22 -7.92
N LEU A 15 33.54 -20.60 -7.64
CA LEU A 15 33.63 -19.17 -7.35
C LEU A 15 33.17 -18.31 -8.54
N GLY A 16 33.53 -18.69 -9.77
CA GLY A 16 33.05 -18.05 -10.99
C GLY A 16 31.52 -18.16 -11.16
N CYS A 17 30.93 -19.32 -10.84
CA CYS A 17 29.48 -19.51 -10.84
C CYS A 17 28.78 -18.60 -9.84
N PHE A 18 29.32 -18.44 -8.62
CA PHE A 18 28.77 -17.52 -7.62
C PHE A 18 28.93 -16.05 -8.02
N ALA A 19 30.02 -15.68 -8.71
CA ALA A 19 30.21 -14.33 -9.22
C ALA A 19 29.28 -13.98 -10.39
N LEU A 20 28.88 -14.96 -11.21
CA LEU A 20 27.95 -14.79 -12.35
C LEU A 20 26.46 -14.90 -11.95
N LEU A 21 26.17 -15.32 -10.71
CA LEU A 21 24.81 -15.42 -10.14
C LEU A 21 24.20 -14.08 -9.71
N GLN A 22 24.64 -12.94 -10.28
CA GLN A 22 24.10 -11.61 -9.96
C GLN A 22 22.57 -11.49 -10.12
N ARG A 23 21.92 -12.42 -10.84
CA ARG A 23 20.46 -12.53 -10.95
C ARG A 23 19.76 -13.26 -9.78
N ALA A 24 20.51 -13.79 -8.82
CA ALA A 24 20.01 -14.43 -7.60
C ALA A 24 20.22 -13.56 -6.34
N GLN A 25 20.71 -12.32 -6.50
CA GLN A 25 20.71 -11.37 -5.39
C GLN A 25 19.28 -10.90 -5.17
N GLY A 26 18.64 -11.37 -4.09
CA GLY A 26 17.38 -10.80 -3.63
C GLY A 26 17.51 -9.29 -3.51
N VAL A 27 16.46 -8.56 -3.90
CA VAL A 27 16.39 -7.10 -3.73
C VAL A 27 16.72 -6.79 -2.28
N LEU A 28 17.56 -5.78 -2.04
CA LEU A 28 17.85 -5.28 -0.70
C LEU A 28 17.17 -3.91 -0.53
N PRO A 29 16.34 -3.74 0.52
CA PRO A 29 15.92 -4.74 1.51
C PRO A 29 15.05 -5.85 0.89
N ALA A 30 15.06 -7.03 1.51
CA ALA A 30 14.26 -8.17 1.06
C ALA A 30 12.78 -7.77 0.89
N PRO A 31 12.05 -8.32 -0.10
CA PRO A 31 10.59 -8.23 -0.15
C PRO A 31 10.04 -8.60 1.22
N ASP A 32 9.15 -7.77 1.77
CA ASP A 32 8.60 -8.01 3.08
C ASP A 32 7.85 -9.36 3.10
N GLY A 33 8.02 -10.12 4.18
CA GLY A 33 7.39 -11.43 4.32
C GLY A 33 5.87 -11.31 4.49
N CYS A 34 5.15 -12.43 4.36
CA CYS A 34 3.71 -12.46 4.59
C CYS A 34 3.33 -11.87 5.96
N TYR A 35 2.53 -10.80 5.98
CA TYR A 35 2.03 -10.23 7.23
C TYR A 35 0.88 -11.10 7.78
N PRO A 36 0.73 -11.21 9.12
CA PRO A 36 -0.38 -11.92 9.73
C PRO A 36 -1.72 -11.28 9.40
N GLY A 37 -2.81 -12.03 9.59
CA GLY A 37 -4.17 -11.52 9.39
C GLY A 37 -4.52 -11.24 7.94
N PHE A 38 -3.92 -11.94 6.97
CA PHE A 38 -4.17 -11.74 5.52
C PHE A 38 -3.81 -10.33 5.04
N THR A 39 -2.78 -9.72 5.65
CA THR A 39 -2.34 -8.36 5.35
C THR A 39 -1.20 -8.37 4.33
N THR A 40 -1.13 -7.35 3.47
CA THR A 40 -0.01 -7.07 2.56
C THR A 40 0.44 -5.64 2.81
N ALA A 41 1.73 -5.41 3.07
CA ALA A 41 2.25 -4.07 3.33
C ALA A 41 3.59 -3.88 2.63
N GLU A 42 3.58 -3.16 1.51
CA GLU A 42 4.74 -2.98 0.63
C GLU A 42 5.10 -1.48 0.54
N GLY A 43 6.33 -1.13 0.92
CA GLY A 43 6.84 0.24 0.88
C GLY A 43 7.13 0.84 2.26
N CYS A 44 7.88 1.95 2.25
CA CYS A 44 8.37 2.53 3.50
C CYS A 44 7.22 3.05 4.37
N ASN A 45 7.12 2.53 5.60
CA ASN A 45 6.07 2.80 6.59
C ASN A 45 4.64 2.41 6.16
N ALA A 46 4.47 1.52 5.16
CA ALA A 46 3.15 0.96 4.88
C ALA A 46 2.65 0.15 6.10
N LEU A 47 1.40 0.38 6.54
CA LEU A 47 0.75 -0.32 7.67
C LEU A 47 1.59 -0.36 8.98
N LYS A 48 2.46 0.63 9.19
CA LYS A 48 3.42 0.65 10.32
C LYS A 48 2.76 0.51 11.70
N SER A 49 1.55 1.04 11.87
CA SER A 49 0.87 1.12 13.17
C SER A 49 -0.14 0.00 13.41
N LEU A 50 -0.28 -0.96 12.48
CA LEU A 50 -1.30 -2.00 12.55
C LEU A 50 -1.03 -2.95 13.73
N THR A 51 -2.01 -3.13 14.61
CA THR A 51 -1.92 -3.98 15.81
C THR A 51 -2.81 -5.23 15.72
N SER A 52 -4.10 -5.07 15.40
CA SER A 52 -5.08 -6.18 15.40
C SER A 52 -6.01 -6.23 14.19
N GLY A 53 -5.92 -5.27 13.27
CA GLY A 53 -6.70 -5.28 12.03
C GLY A 53 -6.26 -6.38 11.06
N ALA A 54 -7.18 -6.82 10.20
CA ALA A 54 -6.95 -7.92 9.25
C ALA A 54 -7.39 -7.55 7.83
N GLY A 55 -6.82 -8.21 6.83
CA GLY A 55 -7.21 -8.08 5.43
C GLY A 55 -6.83 -6.73 4.81
N ASN A 56 -5.81 -6.06 5.34
CA ASN A 56 -5.38 -4.77 4.83
C ASN A 56 -4.35 -4.94 3.70
N THR A 57 -4.43 -4.10 2.68
CA THR A 57 -3.43 -4.02 1.60
C THR A 57 -2.89 -2.61 1.52
N GLY A 58 -1.67 -2.36 2.02
CA GLY A 58 -1.00 -1.08 1.93
C GLY A 58 0.19 -1.14 0.98
N VAL A 59 0.13 -0.45 -0.15
CA VAL A 59 1.24 -0.39 -1.12
C VAL A 59 1.60 1.07 -1.38
N GLY A 60 2.83 1.46 -1.02
CA GLY A 60 3.34 2.81 -1.22
C GLY A 60 3.87 3.47 0.06
N TRP A 61 4.60 4.57 -0.09
CA TRP A 61 5.15 5.33 1.03
C TRP A 61 4.02 5.83 1.94
N TYR A 62 4.06 5.44 3.22
CA TYR A 62 3.03 5.78 4.22
C TYR A 62 1.60 5.31 3.90
N SER A 63 1.39 4.36 2.98
CA SER A 63 0.05 3.81 2.75
C SER A 63 -0.50 3.15 4.02
N LEU A 64 -1.70 3.53 4.48
CA LEU A 64 -2.34 3.00 5.69
C LEU A 64 -1.48 3.12 6.97
N SER A 65 -0.53 4.06 7.03
CA SER A 65 0.49 4.06 8.09
C SER A 65 -0.06 4.28 9.51
N SER A 66 -1.19 4.96 9.67
CA SER A 66 -1.80 5.23 10.99
C SER A 66 -2.93 4.26 11.33
N ASP A 67 -3.23 3.29 10.46
CA ASP A 67 -4.23 2.28 10.76
C ASP A 67 -3.74 1.39 11.92
N THR A 68 -4.59 1.16 12.92
CA THR A 68 -4.26 0.42 14.15
C THR A 68 -5.08 -0.85 14.27
N THR A 69 -6.39 -0.74 14.42
CA THR A 69 -7.29 -1.88 14.64
C THR A 69 -8.25 -2.14 13.48
N HIS A 70 -8.22 -1.33 12.42
CA HIS A 70 -9.20 -1.41 11.33
C HIS A 70 -8.81 -2.46 10.29
N SER A 71 -9.82 -2.96 9.61
CA SER A 71 -9.74 -4.12 8.72
C SER A 71 -10.30 -3.81 7.34
N TYR A 72 -9.89 -4.64 6.37
CA TYR A 72 -10.41 -4.64 5.01
C TYR A 72 -10.16 -3.35 4.23
N ASN A 73 -9.09 -2.63 4.57
CA ASN A 73 -8.68 -1.42 3.87
C ASN A 73 -7.67 -1.73 2.77
N THR A 74 -7.86 -1.15 1.58
CA THR A 74 -6.92 -1.25 0.45
C THR A 74 -6.42 0.15 0.11
N GLY A 75 -5.16 0.45 0.40
CA GLY A 75 -4.48 1.70 0.08
C GLY A 75 -3.33 1.47 -0.89
N VAL A 76 -3.41 2.02 -2.10
CA VAL A 76 -2.36 1.93 -3.12
C VAL A 76 -1.97 3.32 -3.59
N GLY A 77 -0.76 3.76 -3.25
CA GLY A 77 -0.25 5.10 -3.54
C GLY A 77 0.46 5.71 -2.34
N ALA A 78 1.27 6.74 -2.58
CA ALA A 78 1.92 7.46 -1.50
C ALA A 78 0.87 8.20 -0.65
N GLY A 79 0.82 7.90 0.65
CA GLY A 79 -0.15 8.47 1.59
C GLY A 79 -1.60 8.06 1.37
N ALA A 80 -1.89 7.02 0.56
CA ALA A 80 -3.25 6.51 0.45
C ALA A 80 -3.73 6.03 1.84
N LEU A 81 -4.91 6.48 2.29
CA LEU A 81 -5.49 6.14 3.60
C LEU A 81 -4.57 6.42 4.82
N PHE A 82 -3.66 7.39 4.74
CA PHE A 82 -2.64 7.62 5.78
C PHE A 82 -3.22 7.79 7.20
N LEU A 83 -4.31 8.55 7.33
CA LEU A 83 -5.02 8.81 8.60
C LEU A 83 -6.43 8.21 8.57
N ASN A 84 -6.60 7.08 7.89
CA ASN A 84 -7.84 6.32 7.92
C ASN A 84 -8.08 5.69 9.30
N ASN A 85 -9.24 5.97 9.89
CA ASN A 85 -9.68 5.41 11.18
C ASN A 85 -11.06 4.74 11.03
N ALA A 86 -11.17 3.86 10.02
CA ALA A 86 -12.40 3.16 9.68
C ALA A 86 -12.10 1.88 8.87
N ASP A 87 -13.10 0.99 8.79
CA ASP A 87 -13.01 -0.26 8.04
C ASP A 87 -13.48 -0.12 6.58
N SER A 88 -13.07 -1.09 5.77
CA SER A 88 -13.66 -1.35 4.44
C SER A 88 -13.53 -0.21 3.43
N ASN A 89 -12.40 0.50 3.43
CA ASN A 89 -12.16 1.58 2.47
C ASN A 89 -11.16 1.16 1.39
N THR A 90 -11.42 1.57 0.14
CA THR A 90 -10.49 1.37 -0.99
C THR A 90 -10.02 2.72 -1.52
N ALA A 91 -8.71 2.96 -1.49
CA ALA A 91 -8.09 4.17 -2.01
C ALA A 91 -6.92 3.83 -2.95
N VAL A 92 -6.98 4.33 -4.19
CA VAL A 92 -5.95 4.12 -5.21
C VAL A 92 -5.56 5.47 -5.80
N GLY A 93 -4.35 5.91 -5.49
CA GLY A 93 -3.81 7.21 -5.90
C GLY A 93 -2.99 7.87 -4.79
N THR A 94 -2.12 8.81 -5.15
CA THR A 94 -1.40 9.62 -4.17
C THR A 94 -2.39 10.43 -3.34
N ALA A 95 -2.27 10.34 -2.01
CA ALA A 95 -3.16 10.98 -1.04
C ALA A 95 -4.67 10.72 -1.24
N ALA A 96 -5.03 9.66 -1.96
CA ALA A 96 -6.42 9.23 -2.06
C ALA A 96 -6.93 8.87 -0.66
N MET A 97 -8.04 9.48 -0.24
CA MET A 97 -8.67 9.25 1.06
C MET A 97 -7.70 9.46 2.25
N LEU A 98 -6.78 10.43 2.14
CA LEU A 98 -5.71 10.70 3.11
C LEU A 98 -6.24 10.91 4.54
N LEU A 99 -7.36 11.65 4.69
CA LEU A 99 -7.95 12.07 5.95
C LEU A 99 -9.39 11.55 6.05
N ASN A 100 -9.52 10.25 6.35
CA ASN A 100 -10.82 9.62 6.60
C ASN A 100 -11.01 9.26 8.09
N THR A 101 -11.80 10.05 8.82
CA THR A 101 -11.88 9.92 10.29
C THR A 101 -12.72 8.73 10.75
N SER A 102 -13.88 8.51 10.13
CA SER A 102 -14.83 7.46 10.55
C SER A 102 -15.68 6.89 9.41
N GLY A 103 -15.50 7.39 8.18
CA GLY A 103 -16.27 6.92 7.02
C GLY A 103 -15.90 5.49 6.62
N THR A 104 -16.89 4.64 6.43
CA THR A 104 -16.72 3.23 6.04
C THR A 104 -17.24 2.99 4.62
N ALA A 105 -16.77 1.92 4.00
CA ALA A 105 -17.25 1.48 2.68
C ALA A 105 -17.11 2.53 1.57
N ASN A 106 -16.06 3.36 1.60
CA ASN A 106 -15.78 4.34 0.56
C ASN A 106 -14.79 3.80 -0.48
N VAL A 107 -14.93 4.29 -1.72
CA VAL A 107 -14.01 4.03 -2.83
C VAL A 107 -13.48 5.35 -3.36
N ALA A 108 -12.16 5.54 -3.36
CA ALA A 108 -11.47 6.70 -3.91
C ALA A 108 -10.41 6.27 -4.93
N VAL A 109 -10.55 6.67 -6.18
CA VAL A 109 -9.60 6.35 -7.26
C VAL A 109 -9.20 7.63 -7.97
N GLY A 110 -7.95 8.05 -7.77
CA GLY A 110 -7.41 9.30 -8.29
C GLY A 110 -6.48 9.98 -7.28
N THR A 111 -5.60 10.86 -7.78
CA THR A 111 -4.81 11.71 -6.88
C THR A 111 -5.76 12.67 -6.15
N ASP A 112 -5.62 12.75 -4.83
CA ASP A 112 -6.46 13.60 -3.97
C ASP A 112 -7.98 13.32 -4.09
N ALA A 113 -8.39 12.12 -4.51
CA ALA A 113 -9.79 11.72 -4.47
C ALA A 113 -10.24 11.50 -3.02
N LEU A 114 -11.38 12.09 -2.63
CA LEU A 114 -12.01 11.95 -1.31
C LEU A 114 -11.06 12.27 -0.13
N VAL A 115 -10.14 13.24 -0.30
CA VAL A 115 -9.08 13.53 0.70
C VAL A 115 -9.65 13.78 2.09
N TYR A 116 -10.67 14.65 2.19
CA TYR A 116 -11.28 15.02 3.47
C TYR A 116 -12.64 14.35 3.59
N ASN A 117 -12.71 13.24 4.33
CA ASN A 117 -13.96 12.55 4.63
C ASN A 117 -14.10 12.30 6.14
N ASP A 118 -14.98 13.01 6.83
CA ASP A 118 -15.04 12.90 8.29
C ASP A 118 -15.88 11.68 8.72
N SER A 119 -17.13 11.61 8.26
CA SER A 119 -18.07 10.51 8.59
C SER A 119 -18.91 10.02 7.41
N GLY A 120 -18.63 10.50 6.19
CA GLY A 120 -19.33 10.07 4.98
C GLY A 120 -19.11 8.58 4.69
N ASN A 121 -20.19 7.82 4.50
CA ASN A 121 -20.13 6.39 4.18
C ASN A 121 -20.59 6.13 2.76
N PHE A 122 -20.18 4.99 2.19
CA PHE A 122 -20.68 4.52 0.89
C PHE A 122 -20.48 5.51 -0.28
N ASN A 123 -19.42 6.32 -0.24
CA ASN A 123 -19.11 7.24 -1.33
C ASN A 123 -18.19 6.59 -2.37
N THR A 124 -18.42 6.88 -3.64
CA THR A 124 -17.54 6.51 -4.76
C THR A 124 -17.01 7.78 -5.43
N ALA A 125 -15.70 8.00 -5.35
CA ALA A 125 -14.99 9.12 -5.95
C ALA A 125 -13.99 8.61 -6.98
N VAL A 126 -14.22 8.87 -8.26
CA VAL A 126 -13.34 8.45 -9.35
C VAL A 126 -12.91 9.67 -10.15
N GLY A 127 -11.64 10.04 -10.05
CA GLY A 127 -11.05 11.21 -10.69
C GLY A 127 -10.18 12.01 -9.73
N GLN A 128 -9.22 12.76 -10.27
CA GLN A 128 -8.40 13.68 -9.46
C GLN A 128 -9.32 14.69 -8.75
N ASN A 129 -9.17 14.86 -7.43
CA ASN A 129 -9.99 15.75 -6.61
C ASN A 129 -11.50 15.44 -6.60
N ALA A 130 -11.95 14.27 -7.08
CA ALA A 130 -13.36 13.90 -6.96
C ALA A 130 -13.76 13.81 -5.48
N LEU A 131 -14.87 14.44 -5.08
CA LEU A 131 -15.33 14.56 -3.68
C LEU A 131 -14.24 15.06 -2.71
N PHE A 132 -13.36 15.96 -3.17
CA PHE A 132 -12.20 16.42 -2.38
C PHE A 132 -12.52 16.79 -0.92
N ARG A 133 -13.68 17.41 -0.68
CA ARG A 133 -14.23 17.70 0.65
C ARG A 133 -15.62 17.11 0.81
N ASN A 134 -15.72 16.00 1.53
CA ASN A 134 -16.97 15.37 1.87
C ASN A 134 -17.06 15.10 3.38
N THR A 135 -17.42 16.10 4.18
CA THR A 135 -17.40 15.96 5.64
C THR A 135 -18.37 14.88 6.12
N THR A 136 -19.63 14.94 5.71
CA THR A 136 -20.69 14.04 6.22
C THR A 136 -21.56 13.43 5.12
N GLY A 137 -21.35 13.78 3.85
CA GLY A 137 -22.15 13.26 2.75
C GLY A 137 -21.94 11.75 2.61
N SER A 138 -23.04 11.00 2.51
CA SER A 138 -23.01 9.55 2.30
C SER A 138 -23.71 9.21 1.00
N GLU A 139 -23.39 8.04 0.44
CA GLU A 139 -24.02 7.51 -0.79
C GLU A 139 -23.82 8.39 -2.04
N ASN A 140 -22.76 9.20 -2.07
CA ASN A 140 -22.46 10.02 -3.25
C ASN A 140 -21.65 9.23 -4.28
N THR A 141 -21.92 9.50 -5.56
CA THR A 141 -21.07 9.05 -6.67
C THR A 141 -20.56 10.26 -7.44
N ALA A 142 -19.25 10.49 -7.42
CA ALA A 142 -18.57 11.49 -8.22
C ALA A 142 -17.64 10.80 -9.22
N SER A 143 -17.84 11.11 -10.51
CA SER A 143 -16.99 10.61 -11.59
C SER A 143 -16.54 11.78 -12.45
N GLY A 144 -15.23 11.96 -12.56
CA GLY A 144 -14.60 13.08 -13.26
C GLY A 144 -13.62 13.85 -12.38
N SER A 145 -12.62 14.47 -13.01
CA SER A 145 -11.69 15.35 -12.30
C SER A 145 -12.44 16.56 -11.75
N GLY A 146 -12.30 16.81 -10.45
CA GLY A 146 -12.98 17.90 -9.75
C GLY A 146 -14.49 17.73 -9.59
N ALA A 147 -15.05 16.53 -9.80
CA ALA A 147 -16.46 16.28 -9.60
C ALA A 147 -16.83 16.40 -8.10
N LEU A 148 -17.87 17.19 -7.80
CA LEU A 148 -18.37 17.43 -6.43
C LEU A 148 -17.29 17.92 -5.44
N THR A 149 -16.42 18.84 -5.87
CA THR A 149 -15.36 19.41 -5.01
C THR A 149 -15.83 20.47 -4.02
N SER A 150 -17.05 21.00 -4.20
CA SER A 150 -17.58 22.16 -3.47
C SER A 150 -18.56 21.77 -2.38
#